data_AF-U6DSJ3-F1
#
_entry.id   AF-U6DSJ3-F1
#
_cell.length_a   1.000
_cell.length_b   1.000
_cell.length_c   1.000
_cell.angle_alpha   90.00
_cell.angle_beta   90.00
_cell.angle_gamma   90.00
#
_symmetry.space_group_name_H-M   'P 1'
#
loop_
_entity.id
_entity.type
_entity.pdbx_description
1 polymer ?
#
loop_
_entity_poly.entity_id
_entity_poly.type
_entity_poly.pdbx_seq_one_letter_code
_entity_poly.pdbx_strand_id
1 'polypeptide(L)'
;RRSADTRCERLPCHENQECPKLPLRITYYHLSFPTNIQVPAVVFRMGPSSAVPGDSMQLAITGGNEEGFFTTRKVSHHSGVVALTKPVPEPRDLLLTVKMDLYRHGTVSSFVAKLFIFVSAEL
;
A
#
# COMPACT_ATOMS: atom_id res chain seq x y z
N ARG A 1 -10.41 18.29 -16.87
CA ARG A 1 -10.44 17.18 -15.89
C ARG A 1 -9.11 16.43 -16.02
N ARG A 2 -8.10 16.68 -15.17
CA ARG A 2 -6.81 15.98 -15.23
C ARG A 2 -7.01 14.57 -14.67
N SER A 3 -7.15 13.59 -15.56
CA SER A 3 -7.32 12.17 -15.25
C SER A 3 -5.99 11.41 -15.09
N ALA A 4 -4.86 12.13 -15.12
CA ALA A 4 -3.51 11.54 -15.13
C ALA A 4 -2.82 11.52 -13.75
N ASP A 5 -3.41 12.13 -12.71
CA ASP A 5 -2.80 12.11 -11.39
C ASP A 5 -3.26 10.86 -10.62
N THR A 6 -2.38 9.87 -10.52
CA THR A 6 -2.58 8.69 -9.68
C THR A 6 -2.27 8.97 -8.21
N ARG A 7 -1.99 10.24 -7.86
CA ARG A 7 -1.66 10.68 -6.51
C ARG A 7 -2.64 11.76 -6.07
N CYS A 8 -3.18 11.59 -4.88
CA CYS A 8 -3.91 12.62 -4.16
C CYS A 8 -3.08 13.06 -2.96
N GLU A 9 -2.96 14.36 -2.75
CA GLU A 9 -2.29 14.95 -1.59
C GLU A 9 -3.30 15.64 -0.70
N ARG A 10 -3.12 15.50 0.61
CA ARG A 10 -3.92 16.21 1.59
C ARG A 10 -3.51 17.67 1.59
N LEU A 11 -4.50 18.56 1.45
CA LEU A 11 -4.29 20.00 1.61
C LEU A 11 -3.82 20.33 3.05
N PRO A 12 -3.14 21.47 3.25
CA PRO A 12 -2.76 21.91 4.59
C PRO A 12 -3.93 21.90 5.57
N CYS A 13 -3.71 21.44 6.79
CA CYS A 13 -4.73 21.52 7.84
C CYS A 13 -4.82 22.95 8.38
N HIS A 14 -6.05 23.43 8.53
CA HIS A 14 -6.36 24.63 9.33
C HIS A 14 -6.79 24.19 10.75
N GLU A 15 -7.84 24.80 11.31
CA GLU A 15 -8.30 24.57 12.69
C GLU A 15 -8.92 23.19 12.96
N ASN A 16 -9.03 22.33 11.94
CA ASN A 16 -9.59 20.99 12.10
C ASN A 16 -8.59 20.01 12.73
N GLN A 17 -8.83 19.64 13.98
CA GLN A 17 -8.00 18.70 14.75
C GLN A 17 -7.98 17.27 14.22
N GLU A 18 -8.95 16.87 13.39
CA GLU A 18 -9.00 15.53 12.79
C GLU A 18 -8.17 15.46 11.49
N CYS A 19 -7.93 16.60 10.84
CA CYS A 19 -7.20 16.66 9.57
C CYS A 19 -5.77 16.08 9.66
N PRO A 20 -4.97 16.33 10.72
CA PRO A 20 -3.65 15.73 10.87
C PRO A 20 -3.67 14.20 10.94
N LYS A 21 -4.79 13.59 11.38
CA LYS A 21 -4.96 12.13 11.46
C LYS A 21 -5.27 11.50 10.10
N LEU A 22 -5.64 12.30 9.09
CA LEU A 22 -5.91 11.84 7.74
C LEU A 22 -4.59 11.61 6.98
N PRO A 23 -4.55 10.62 6.04
CA PRO A 23 -3.37 10.36 5.24
C PRO A 23 -2.87 11.59 4.49
N LEU A 24 -1.57 11.83 4.49
CA LEU A 24 -0.92 12.90 3.71
C LEU A 24 -1.03 12.66 2.21
N ARG A 25 -1.04 11.39 1.80
CA ARG A 25 -1.07 11.00 0.39
C ARG A 25 -1.82 9.70 0.18
N ILE A 26 -2.59 9.64 -0.90
CA ILE A 26 -3.15 8.42 -1.45
C ILE A 26 -2.56 8.21 -2.84
N THR A 27 -2.03 7.04 -3.14
CA THR A 27 -1.52 6.71 -4.48
C THR A 27 -2.17 5.45 -5.02
N TYR A 28 -2.60 5.50 -6.28
CA TYR A 28 -3.26 4.39 -6.97
C TYR A 28 -2.25 3.68 -7.86
N TYR A 29 -2.20 2.36 -7.75
CA TYR A 29 -1.33 1.48 -8.52
C TYR A 29 -2.16 0.40 -9.20
N HIS A 30 -1.75 0.01 -10.40
CA HIS A 30 -2.34 -1.10 -11.13
C HIS A 30 -1.30 -2.22 -11.22
N LEU A 31 -1.68 -3.42 -10.83
CA LEU A 31 -0.84 -4.62 -10.83
C LEU A 31 -1.58 -5.73 -11.60
N SER A 32 -0.84 -6.58 -12.28
CA SER A 32 -1.39 -7.75 -12.98
C SER A 32 -0.51 -8.96 -12.78
N PHE A 33 -1.10 -10.11 -12.50
CA PHE A 33 -0.39 -11.39 -12.43
C PHE A 33 -1.34 -12.56 -12.73
N PRO A 34 -0.84 -13.71 -13.23
CA PRO A 34 -1.68 -14.86 -13.54
C PRO A 34 -2.09 -15.64 -12.28
N THR A 35 -3.14 -16.45 -12.37
CA THR A 35 -3.60 -17.35 -11.29
C THR A 35 -2.52 -18.34 -10.82
N ASN A 36 -1.62 -18.76 -11.72
CA ASN A 36 -0.53 -19.70 -11.45
C ASN A 36 0.76 -19.04 -10.91
N ILE A 37 0.73 -17.77 -10.52
CA ILE A 37 1.89 -17.10 -9.93
C ILE A 37 2.45 -17.91 -8.75
N GLN A 38 3.76 -18.13 -8.73
CA GLN A 38 4.41 -18.89 -7.66
C GLN A 38 4.36 -18.12 -6.34
N VAL A 39 3.73 -18.69 -5.32
CA VAL A 39 3.67 -18.10 -3.98
C VAL A 39 4.71 -18.75 -3.03
N PRO A 40 5.30 -17.98 -2.09
CA PRO A 40 5.06 -16.56 -1.84
C PRO A 40 5.73 -15.63 -2.87
N ALA A 41 5.00 -14.62 -3.36
CA ALA A 41 5.51 -13.61 -4.29
C ALA A 41 5.40 -12.20 -3.72
N VAL A 42 6.48 -11.40 -3.81
CA VAL A 42 6.43 -9.97 -3.48
C VAL A 42 5.77 -9.22 -4.63
N VAL A 43 4.59 -8.64 -4.38
CA VAL A 43 3.78 -7.95 -5.41
C VAL A 43 3.84 -6.44 -5.30
N PHE A 44 4.21 -5.91 -4.13
CA PHE A 44 4.33 -4.47 -3.92
C PHE A 44 5.37 -4.15 -2.85
N ARG A 45 6.09 -3.04 -3.03
CA ARG A 45 7.05 -2.52 -2.05
C ARG A 45 6.71 -1.08 -1.73
N MET A 46 6.74 -0.73 -0.45
CA MET A 46 6.44 0.60 0.05
C MET A 46 7.52 1.07 1.02
N GLY A 47 7.79 2.37 0.99
CA GLY A 47 8.74 3.06 1.86
C GLY A 47 8.63 4.58 1.68
N PRO A 48 9.29 5.38 2.53
CA PRO A 48 9.33 6.82 2.37
C PRO A 48 10.16 7.19 1.14
N SER A 49 9.90 8.36 0.56
CA SER A 49 10.67 8.88 -0.58
C SER A 49 12.13 9.20 -0.22
N SER A 50 12.38 9.55 1.04
CA SER A 50 13.71 9.72 1.62
C SER A 50 13.74 9.06 2.99
N ALA A 51 14.80 8.31 3.28
CA ALA A 51 15.06 7.74 4.60
C ALA A 51 16.05 8.63 5.35
N VAL A 52 15.72 8.99 6.59
CA VAL A 52 16.54 9.79 7.50
C VAL A 52 16.93 8.91 8.70
N PRO A 53 18.15 9.03 9.25
CA PRO A 53 18.52 8.30 10.45
C PRO A 53 17.52 8.51 11.59
N GLY A 54 17.08 7.41 12.21
CA GLY A 54 16.07 7.41 13.27
C GLY A 54 14.62 7.24 12.77
N ASP A 55 14.38 7.26 11.45
CA ASP A 55 13.07 6.91 10.91
C ASP A 55 12.69 5.48 11.23
N SER A 56 11.40 5.27 11.42
CA SER A 56 10.81 3.93 11.33
C SER A 56 9.47 3.99 10.63
N MET A 57 9.04 2.86 10.07
CA MET A 57 7.72 2.76 9.45
C MET A 57 7.00 1.46 9.82
N GLN A 58 5.67 1.52 9.77
CA GLN A 58 4.78 0.39 9.91
C GLN A 58 3.93 0.24 8.64
N LEU A 59 3.89 -0.98 8.08
CA LEU A 59 3.04 -1.32 6.94
C LEU A 59 1.87 -2.17 7.43
N ALA A 60 0.67 -1.89 6.96
CA ALA A 60 -0.52 -2.69 7.23
C ALA A 60 -1.42 -2.76 6.01
N ILE A 61 -2.07 -3.91 5.79
CA ILE A 61 -3.23 -4.02 4.91
C ILE A 61 -4.45 -3.60 5.74
N THR A 62 -5.22 -2.64 5.24
CA THR A 62 -6.38 -2.08 5.96
C THR A 62 -7.71 -2.31 5.25
N GLY A 63 -7.73 -3.06 4.14
CA GLY A 63 -8.96 -3.48 3.46
C GLY A 63 -8.69 -4.22 2.14
N GLY A 64 -9.67 -5.00 1.67
CA GLY A 64 -9.58 -5.74 0.40
C GLY A 64 -8.74 -7.02 0.48
N ASN A 65 -8.67 -7.63 1.66
CA ASN A 65 -7.92 -8.86 1.93
C ASN A 65 -8.72 -9.83 2.81
N GLU A 66 -10.02 -9.88 2.64
CA GLU A 66 -10.96 -10.65 3.44
C GLU A 66 -10.69 -12.16 3.32
N GLU A 67 -10.26 -12.61 2.15
CA GLU A 67 -9.85 -14.00 1.86
C GLU A 67 -8.42 -14.33 2.34
N GLY A 68 -7.64 -13.32 2.76
CA GLY A 68 -6.31 -13.50 3.31
C GLY A 68 -5.26 -14.00 2.30
N PHE A 69 -5.32 -13.54 1.05
CA PHE A 69 -4.32 -13.85 0.01
C PHE A 69 -3.01 -13.11 0.21
N PHE A 70 -3.07 -11.91 0.79
CA PHE A 70 -1.92 -11.02 0.94
C PHE A 70 -1.48 -10.91 2.40
N THR A 71 -0.18 -10.68 2.60
CA THR A 71 0.40 -10.31 3.90
C THR A 71 1.41 -9.18 3.75
N THR A 72 1.66 -8.46 4.84
CA THR A 72 2.73 -7.47 4.92
C THR A 72 3.95 -8.04 5.61
N ARG A 73 5.14 -7.73 5.11
CA ARG A 73 6.41 -8.07 5.75
C ARG A 73 7.34 -6.86 5.81
N LYS A 74 7.90 -6.60 6.99
CA LYS A 74 8.97 -5.60 7.16
C LYS A 74 10.25 -6.11 6.51
N VAL A 75 10.87 -5.30 5.66
CA VAL A 75 12.15 -5.63 5.01
C VAL A 75 13.31 -4.85 5.65
N SER A 76 13.08 -3.60 6.03
CA SER A 76 14.03 -2.79 6.78
C SER A 76 13.28 -1.81 7.70
N HIS A 77 14.00 -0.94 8.42
CA HIS A 77 13.39 0.13 9.22
C HIS A 77 12.54 1.10 8.38
N HIS A 78 12.88 1.26 7.09
CA HIS A 78 12.26 2.22 6.17
C HIS A 78 11.65 1.54 4.92
N SER A 79 11.44 0.22 4.94
CA SER A 79 10.81 -0.48 3.80
C SER A 79 10.00 -1.68 4.27
N GLY A 80 8.81 -1.82 3.69
CA GLY A 80 7.97 -3.01 3.81
C GLY A 80 7.52 -3.50 2.43
N VAL A 81 7.08 -4.74 2.39
CA VAL A 81 6.52 -5.37 1.18
C VAL A 81 5.15 -5.96 1.47
N VAL A 82 4.31 -5.97 0.45
CA VAL A 82 3.12 -6.81 0.38
C VAL A 82 3.47 -8.03 -0.44
N ALA A 83 3.20 -9.21 0.11
CA ALA A 83 3.41 -10.48 -0.55
C ALA A 83 2.08 -11.21 -0.71
N LEU A 84 1.88 -11.81 -1.89
CA LEU A 84 0.86 -12.82 -2.12
C LEU A 84 1.37 -14.14 -1.53
N THR A 85 0.65 -14.70 -0.55
CA THR A 85 1.05 -15.93 0.15
C THR A 85 0.19 -17.13 -0.20
N LYS A 86 -0.97 -16.90 -0.80
CA LYS A 86 -1.87 -17.94 -1.32
C LYS A 86 -2.24 -17.58 -2.76
N PRO A 87 -2.28 -18.56 -3.68
CA PRO A 87 -2.73 -18.29 -5.04
C PRO A 87 -4.19 -17.83 -5.02
N VAL A 88 -4.53 -16.94 -5.95
CA VAL A 88 -5.93 -16.55 -6.18
C VAL A 88 -6.52 -17.58 -7.14
N PRO A 89 -7.56 -18.34 -6.75
CA PRO A 89 -7.93 -19.57 -7.45
C PRO A 89 -8.61 -19.33 -8.80
N GLU A 90 -9.21 -18.16 -9.00
CA GLU A 90 -9.93 -17.81 -10.22
C GLU A 90 -9.55 -16.40 -10.68
N PRO A 91 -9.54 -16.15 -12.00
CA PRO A 91 -9.32 -14.82 -12.55
C PRO A 91 -10.32 -13.82 -11.99
N ARG A 92 -9.84 -12.71 -11.43
CA ARG A 92 -10.68 -11.70 -10.78
C ARG A 92 -9.93 -10.39 -10.57
N ASP A 93 -10.69 -9.33 -10.34
CA ASP A 93 -10.18 -8.05 -9.86
C ASP A 93 -10.22 -7.97 -8.33
N LEU A 94 -9.16 -7.41 -7.74
CA LEU A 94 -9.06 -7.16 -6.30
C LEU A 94 -8.62 -5.71 -6.07
N LEU A 95 -9.17 -5.07 -5.04
CA LEU A 95 -8.74 -3.74 -4.60
C LEU A 95 -8.15 -3.81 -3.19
N LEU A 96 -6.83 -3.86 -3.11
CA LEU A 96 -6.12 -3.88 -1.82
C LEU A 96 -5.85 -2.46 -1.32
N THR A 97 -6.13 -2.19 -0.05
CA THR A 97 -5.74 -0.93 0.61
C THR A 97 -4.60 -1.19 1.58
N VAL A 98 -3.48 -0.51 1.35
CA VAL A 98 -2.26 -0.63 2.14
C VAL A 98 -1.94 0.71 2.77
N LYS A 99 -1.74 0.74 4.08
CA LYS A 99 -1.37 1.92 4.85
C LYS A 99 0.09 1.80 5.29
N MET A 100 0.84 2.89 5.14
CA MET A 100 2.16 3.07 5.72
C MET A 100 2.12 4.24 6.70
N ASP A 101 2.48 3.99 7.95
CA ASP A 101 2.73 5.04 8.95
C ASP A 101 4.24 5.24 9.09
N LEU A 102 4.70 6.46 8.83
CA LEU A 102 6.09 6.90 8.97
C LEU A 102 6.24 7.68 10.27
N TYR A 103 7.15 7.23 11.12
CA TYR A 103 7.53 7.87 12.38
C TYR A 103 8.84 8.63 12.17
N ARG A 104 8.79 9.95 12.25
CA ARG A 104 9.94 10.85 12.04
C ARG A 104 9.91 11.99 13.05
N HIS A 105 10.99 12.12 13.83
CA HIS A 105 11.15 13.18 14.85
C HIS A 105 9.92 13.37 15.77
N GLY A 106 9.32 12.26 16.23
CA GLY A 106 8.13 12.28 17.09
C GLY A 106 6.81 12.59 16.37
N THR A 107 6.82 12.82 15.06
CA THR A 107 5.63 13.01 14.23
C THR A 107 5.29 11.73 13.48
N VAL A 108 3.99 11.40 13.39
CA VAL A 108 3.48 10.29 12.58
C VAL A 108 2.81 10.83 11.32
N SER A 109 3.21 10.29 10.18
CA SER A 109 2.66 10.63 8.87
C SER A 109 2.12 9.39 8.18
N SER A 110 0.84 9.40 7.82
CA SER A 110 0.18 8.28 7.15
C SER A 110 0.14 8.43 5.63
N PHE A 111 0.39 7.34 4.92
CA PHE A 111 0.34 7.24 3.46
C PHE A 111 -0.50 6.02 3.08
N VAL A 112 -1.33 6.14 2.05
CA VAL A 112 -2.17 5.03 1.56
C VAL A 112 -1.79 4.68 0.13
N ALA A 113 -1.65 3.40 -0.15
CA ALA A 113 -1.61 2.85 -1.49
C ALA A 113 -2.89 2.05 -1.75
N LYS A 114 -3.55 2.35 -2.87
CA LYS A 114 -4.69 1.59 -3.41
C LYS A 114 -4.16 0.75 -4.57
N LEU A 115 -4.13 -0.56 -4.41
CA LEU A 115 -3.65 -1.48 -5.43
C LEU A 115 -4.86 -2.10 -6.14
N PHE A 116 -5.10 -1.70 -7.39
CA PHE A 116 -6.00 -2.40 -8.29
C PHE A 116 -5.23 -3.57 -8.91
N ILE A 117 -5.64 -4.78 -8.56
CA ILE A 117 -4.95 -6.01 -8.91
C ILE A 117 -5.85 -6.79 -9.85
N PHE A 118 -5.38 -7.02 -11.08
CA PHE A 118 -6.03 -7.91 -12.03
C PHE A 118 -5.34 -9.28 -11.99
N VAL A 119 -6.08 -10.31 -11.60
CA VAL A 119 -5.62 -11.69 -11.69
C VAL A 119 -6.19 -12.29 -12.98
N SER A 120 -5.32 -12.64 -13.93
CA SER A 120 -5.74 -13.21 -15.21
C SER A 120 -5.69 -14.74 -15.21
N ALA A 121 -6.48 -15.36 -16.09
CA ALA A 121 -6.32 -16.78 -16.39
C ALA A 121 -4.92 -17.05 -16.96
N GLU A 122 -4.43 -18.26 -16.76
CA GLU A 122 -3.35 -18.81 -17.57
C GLU A 122 -3.90 -19.06 -18.98
N LEU A 123 -3.15 -18.63 -20.00
CA LEU A 123 -3.40 -18.98 -21.40
C LEU A 123 -2.60 -20.21 -21.78
#